data_AF-A0A195CUI2-F1
#
_entry.id   AF-A0A195CUI2-F1
#
_cell.length_a   1.000
_cell.length_b   1.000
_cell.length_c   1.000
_cell.angle_alpha   90.00
_cell.angle_beta   90.00
_cell.angle_gamma   90.00
#
_symmetry.space_group_name_H-M   'P 1'
#
loop_
_entity.id
_entity.type
_entity.pdbx_description
1 polymer ?
#
loop_
_entity_poly.entity_id
_entity_poly.type
_entity_poly.pdbx_seq_one_letter_code
_entity_poly.pdbx_strand_id
1 'polypeptide(L)'
;MAINPAKAILRQGRTALFICDVQEKFVKAIFQFDKIIQNSTKLISALRILNVPMLVSEQNPKSLGKTIPELDISGAKGPFAKMQFSMCTPEINKELATLCNGQKPESIILIGVETHVCVENTAVDLRQYGYEVHTVADCCSSRTQEDRLLALERMRDIGCHITTSENVIFKLIRDASSEQFKPILSLLKTPSSYTGLVPVSKI
;
A
#
# COMPACT_ATOMS: atom_id res chain seq x y z
N MET A 1 -8.15 -10.55 -20.44
CA MET A 1 -9.44 -10.59 -19.71
C MET A 1 -9.86 -9.14 -19.50
N ALA A 2 -11.07 -8.74 -19.90
CA ALA A 2 -11.55 -7.39 -19.62
C ALA A 2 -11.59 -7.18 -18.09
N ILE A 3 -11.02 -6.07 -17.62
CA ILE A 3 -11.12 -5.64 -16.22
C ILE A 3 -12.62 -5.47 -15.95
N ASN A 4 -13.18 -6.21 -14.98
CA ASN A 4 -14.55 -5.96 -14.53
C ASN A 4 -14.49 -4.83 -13.49
N PRO A 5 -14.86 -3.58 -13.83
CA PRO A 5 -14.76 -2.45 -12.89
C PRO A 5 -15.64 -2.64 -11.64
N ALA A 6 -16.63 -3.54 -11.67
CA ALA A 6 -17.43 -3.90 -10.50
C ALA A 6 -16.66 -4.72 -9.44
N LYS A 7 -15.39 -5.11 -9.68
CA LYS A 7 -14.54 -5.85 -8.74
C LYS A 7 -13.65 -4.99 -7.85
N ALA A 8 -13.72 -3.66 -7.91
CA ALA A 8 -12.94 -2.76 -7.05
C ALA A 8 -13.43 -2.71 -5.58
N ILE A 9 -13.79 -3.86 -5.02
CA ILE A 9 -14.44 -4.01 -3.71
C ILE A 9 -13.38 -4.31 -2.66
N LEU A 10 -13.20 -3.40 -1.72
CA LEU A 10 -12.47 -3.68 -0.48
C LEU A 10 -13.45 -4.18 0.59
N ARG A 11 -13.08 -5.25 1.30
CA ARG A 11 -13.89 -5.91 2.33
C ARG A 11 -13.08 -6.10 3.60
N GLN A 12 -13.60 -5.64 4.73
CA GLN A 12 -13.03 -5.97 6.04
C GLN A 12 -13.00 -7.50 6.21
N GLY A 13 -11.94 -8.01 6.83
CA GLY A 13 -11.72 -9.45 7.00
C GLY A 13 -11.37 -10.24 5.72
N ARG A 14 -11.31 -9.60 4.55
CA ARG A 14 -10.85 -10.21 3.28
C ARG A 14 -9.83 -9.35 2.54
N THR A 15 -9.30 -8.32 3.20
CA THR A 15 -8.31 -7.38 2.65
C THR A 15 -7.07 -7.40 3.53
N ALA A 16 -5.89 -7.30 2.94
CA ALA A 16 -4.63 -7.11 3.66
C ALA A 16 -3.84 -5.91 3.12
N LEU A 17 -2.99 -5.32 3.95
CA LEU A 17 -2.06 -4.26 3.57
C LEU A 17 -0.65 -4.83 3.38
N PHE A 18 0.00 -4.47 2.27
CA PHE A 18 1.41 -4.69 2.01
C PHE A 18 2.17 -3.36 2.10
N ILE A 19 3.17 -3.32 2.98
CA ILE A 19 4.09 -2.18 3.15
C ILE A 19 5.44 -2.59 2.55
N CYS A 20 5.73 -2.07 1.36
CA CYS A 20 6.89 -2.45 0.57
C CYS A 20 8.09 -1.54 0.84
N ASP A 21 9.08 -2.05 1.57
CA ASP A 21 10.46 -1.55 1.61
C ASP A 21 10.63 -0.05 1.98
N VAL A 22 9.77 0.48 2.86
CA VAL A 22 9.84 1.88 3.31
C VAL A 22 10.95 2.06 4.35
N GLN A 23 12.19 2.11 3.89
CA GLN A 23 13.39 2.03 4.73
C GLN A 23 14.18 3.34 4.86
N GLU A 24 14.99 3.45 5.92
CA GLU A 24 15.76 4.64 6.31
C GLU A 24 16.65 5.21 5.19
N LYS A 25 17.28 4.38 4.36
CA LYS A 25 18.17 4.87 3.30
C LYS A 25 17.42 5.49 2.12
N PHE A 26 16.11 5.28 1.99
CA PHE A 26 15.29 5.87 0.93
C PHE A 26 14.86 7.31 1.21
N VAL A 27 14.93 7.77 2.47
CA VAL A 27 14.43 9.07 2.93
C VAL A 27 14.88 10.23 2.04
N LYS A 28 16.14 10.22 1.59
CA LYS A 28 16.72 11.30 0.76
C LYS A 28 16.67 11.03 -0.75
N ALA A 29 16.37 9.79 -1.15
CA ALA A 29 16.45 9.36 -2.55
C ALA A 29 15.10 9.42 -3.25
N ILE A 30 14.00 9.32 -2.51
CA ILE A 30 12.65 9.20 -3.06
C ILE A 30 11.98 10.57 -3.20
N PHE A 31 11.37 10.80 -4.35
CA PHE A 31 10.60 12.01 -4.63
C PHE A 31 9.42 12.13 -3.68
N GLN A 32 9.28 13.29 -3.02
CA GLN A 32 8.18 13.59 -2.08
C GLN A 32 8.04 12.56 -0.94
N PHE A 33 9.17 12.00 -0.46
CA PHE A 33 9.16 10.96 0.58
C PHE A 33 8.36 11.39 1.81
N ASP A 34 8.62 12.58 2.36
CA ASP A 34 7.89 13.10 3.53
C ASP A 34 6.37 13.12 3.32
N LYS A 35 5.91 13.50 2.12
CA LYS A 35 4.49 13.56 1.78
C LYS A 35 3.86 12.18 1.66
N ILE A 36 4.54 11.22 1.01
CA ILE A 36 4.00 9.85 0.94
C ILE A 36 4.00 9.17 2.31
N ILE A 37 4.95 9.49 3.21
CA ILE A 37 4.94 8.97 4.58
C ILE A 37 3.78 9.54 5.37
N GLN A 38 3.50 10.84 5.29
CA GLN A 38 2.33 11.44 5.95
C GLN A 38 1.02 10.74 5.54
N ASN A 39 0.85 10.48 4.24
CA ASN A 39 -0.32 9.77 3.73
C ASN A 39 -0.34 8.29 4.16
N SER A 40 0.83 7.64 4.16
CA SER A 40 0.97 6.24 4.57
C SER A 40 0.69 6.04 6.06
N THR A 41 1.19 6.92 6.93
CA THR A 41 0.90 6.89 8.38
C THR A 41 -0.59 7.06 8.63
N LYS A 42 -1.25 8.03 7.96
CA LYS A 42 -2.71 8.19 8.03
C LYS A 42 -3.44 6.90 7.63
N LEU A 43 -3.06 6.32 6.49
CA LEU A 43 -3.65 5.08 5.99
C LEU A 43 -3.46 3.92 6.98
N ILE A 44 -2.24 3.69 7.46
CA ILE A 44 -1.92 2.63 8.42
C ILE A 44 -2.75 2.79 9.69
N SER A 45 -2.81 4.00 10.27
CA SER A 45 -3.60 4.27 11.47
C SER A 45 -5.08 3.95 11.26
N ALA A 46 -5.67 4.34 10.12
CA ALA A 46 -7.05 4.02 9.80
C ALA A 46 -7.26 2.51 9.60
N LEU A 47 -6.37 1.84 8.88
CA LEU A 47 -6.45 0.40 8.62
C LEU A 47 -6.31 -0.44 9.89
N ARG A 48 -5.57 0.04 10.90
CA ARG A 48 -5.53 -0.58 12.23
C ARG A 48 -6.87 -0.50 12.95
N ILE A 49 -7.54 0.65 12.92
CA ILE A 49 -8.88 0.80 13.51
C ILE A 49 -9.88 -0.15 12.83
N LEU A 50 -9.71 -0.35 11.51
CA LEU A 50 -10.51 -1.27 10.70
C LEU A 50 -10.07 -2.74 10.81
N ASN A 51 -9.11 -3.05 11.68
CA ASN A 51 -8.55 -4.40 11.88
C ASN A 51 -8.06 -5.08 10.59
N VAL A 52 -7.47 -4.31 9.67
CA VAL A 52 -6.89 -4.84 8.44
C VAL A 52 -5.49 -5.39 8.75
N PRO A 53 -5.22 -6.68 8.51
CA PRO A 53 -3.91 -7.27 8.76
C PRO A 53 -2.86 -6.74 7.78
N MET A 54 -1.61 -6.69 8.24
CA MET A 54 -0.51 -6.02 7.53
C MET A 54 0.71 -6.94 7.39
N LEU A 55 1.37 -6.87 6.24
CA LEU A 55 2.65 -7.50 5.94
C LEU A 55 3.69 -6.42 5.58
N VAL A 56 4.90 -6.53 6.12
CA VAL A 56 5.98 -5.57 5.91
C VAL A 56 7.20 -6.28 5.35
N SER A 57 7.83 -5.73 4.31
CA SER A 57 9.12 -6.21 3.81
C SER A 57 10.21 -5.17 3.96
N GLU A 58 11.45 -5.66 4.02
CA GLU A 58 12.66 -4.84 3.93
C GLU A 58 13.57 -5.42 2.84
N GLN A 59 13.91 -4.61 1.84
CA GLN A 59 14.89 -4.95 0.83
C GLN A 59 16.29 -4.77 1.42
N ASN A 60 17.11 -5.83 1.39
CA ASN A 60 18.51 -5.83 1.84
C ASN A 60 18.75 -4.91 3.07
N PRO A 61 18.13 -5.18 4.24
CA PRO A 61 18.16 -4.25 5.38
C PRO A 61 19.57 -3.97 5.92
N LYS A 62 20.53 -4.87 5.66
CA LYS A 62 21.95 -4.64 5.98
C LYS A 62 22.51 -3.42 5.25
N SER A 63 22.07 -3.17 4.01
CA SER A 63 22.53 -2.04 3.20
C SER A 63 21.56 -0.86 3.20
N LEU A 64 20.25 -1.12 3.24
CA LEU A 64 19.20 -0.10 3.09
C LEU A 64 18.58 0.36 4.41
N GLY A 65 19.02 -0.19 5.54
CA GLY A 65 18.48 0.14 6.86
C GLY A 65 17.16 -0.56 7.14
N LYS A 66 16.54 -0.20 8.26
CA LYS A 66 15.25 -0.75 8.69
C LYS A 66 14.09 0.07 8.14
N THR A 67 12.89 -0.45 8.29
CA THR A 67 11.64 0.30 8.12
C THR A 67 11.68 1.56 8.98
N ILE A 68 11.28 2.70 8.41
CA ILE A 68 11.34 3.98 9.11
C ILE A 68 10.43 3.99 10.36
N PRO A 69 10.83 4.66 11.46
CA PRO A 69 10.06 4.68 12.70
C PRO A 69 8.72 5.43 12.61
N GLU A 70 8.53 6.27 11.59
CA GLU A 70 7.28 7.01 11.35
C GLU A 70 6.11 6.11 10.93
N LEU A 71 6.39 4.90 10.45
CA LEU A 71 5.35 3.90 10.17
C LEU A 71 5.17 3.00 11.40
N ASP A 72 4.04 3.13 12.08
CA ASP A 72 3.67 2.22 13.17
C ASP A 72 3.27 0.84 12.62
N ILE A 73 4.27 -0.03 12.49
CA ILE A 73 4.12 -1.41 12.06
C ILE A 73 3.77 -2.37 13.21
N SER A 74 3.38 -1.87 14.38
CA SER A 74 3.03 -2.75 15.50
C SER A 74 1.84 -3.64 15.14
N GLY A 75 1.94 -4.93 15.43
CA GLY A 75 0.92 -5.92 15.08
C GLY A 75 0.94 -6.35 13.59
N ALA A 76 1.81 -5.78 12.76
CA ALA A 76 2.08 -6.31 11.43
C ALA A 76 2.87 -7.63 11.51
N LYS A 77 2.77 -8.43 10.46
CA LYS A 77 3.64 -9.57 10.20
C LYS A 77 4.90 -9.07 9.49
N GLY A 78 6.08 -9.47 9.99
CA GLY A 78 7.37 -8.99 9.53
C GLY A 78 7.98 -7.95 10.48
N PRO A 79 8.98 -7.17 10.04
CA PRO A 79 9.47 -7.08 8.66
C PRO A 79 10.15 -8.36 8.14
N PHE A 80 9.87 -8.73 6.89
CA PHE A 80 10.56 -9.83 6.21
C PHE A 80 11.71 -9.28 5.36
N ALA A 81 12.93 -9.65 5.71
CA ALA A 81 14.11 -9.30 4.93
C ALA A 81 14.12 -10.07 3.60
N LYS A 82 14.33 -9.37 2.49
CA LYS A 82 14.39 -9.98 1.16
C LYS A 82 15.50 -9.39 0.29
N MET A 83 15.94 -10.18 -0.69
CA MET A 83 16.77 -9.73 -1.81
C MET A 83 15.99 -9.65 -3.12
N GLN A 84 14.93 -10.46 -3.27
CA GLN A 84 14.00 -10.39 -4.39
C GLN A 84 13.24 -9.06 -4.36
N PHE A 85 13.02 -8.43 -5.52
CA PHE A 85 12.30 -7.16 -5.60
C PHE A 85 10.83 -7.29 -5.21
N SER A 86 10.13 -8.29 -5.73
CA SER A 86 8.76 -8.58 -5.31
C SER A 86 8.68 -9.02 -3.84
N MET A 87 7.65 -8.59 -3.12
CA MET A 87 7.30 -9.05 -1.77
C MET A 87 6.79 -10.50 -1.76
N CYS A 88 6.43 -11.09 -2.91
CA CYS A 88 5.88 -12.44 -2.97
C CYS A 88 6.93 -13.56 -2.80
N THR A 89 7.74 -13.46 -1.76
CA THR A 89 8.68 -14.50 -1.34
C THR A 89 7.94 -15.71 -0.74
N PRO A 90 8.58 -16.89 -0.63
CA PRO A 90 7.95 -18.05 0.00
C PRO A 90 7.45 -17.80 1.43
N GLU A 91 8.19 -17.02 2.22
CA GLU A 91 7.82 -16.67 3.61
C GLU A 91 6.58 -15.78 3.67
N ILE A 92 6.55 -14.72 2.86
CA ILE A 92 5.41 -13.81 2.79
C ILE A 92 4.19 -14.53 2.23
N ASN A 93 4.34 -15.35 1.19
CA ASN A 93 3.22 -16.11 0.60
C ASN A 93 2.63 -17.11 1.60
N LYS A 94 3.47 -17.70 2.48
CA LYS A 94 3.01 -18.60 3.54
C LYS A 94 2.14 -17.86 4.57
N GLU A 95 2.57 -16.68 5.03
CA GLU A 95 1.74 -15.86 5.93
C GLU A 95 0.47 -15.35 5.21
N LEU A 96 0.60 -14.94 3.95
CA LEU A 96 -0.51 -14.43 3.15
C LEU A 96 -1.65 -15.44 3.00
N ALA A 97 -1.34 -16.73 2.91
CA ALA A 97 -2.34 -17.79 2.71
C ALA A 97 -3.37 -17.90 3.85
N THR A 98 -3.06 -17.38 5.05
CA THR A 98 -3.91 -17.49 6.24
C THR A 98 -4.16 -16.15 6.94
N LEU A 99 -3.69 -15.04 6.36
CA LEU A 99 -3.60 -13.72 7.00
C LEU A 99 -4.97 -13.14 7.43
N CYS A 100 -6.03 -13.47 6.71
CA CYS A 100 -7.39 -13.01 7.00
C CYS A 100 -8.17 -14.08 7.75
N ASN A 101 -7.99 -14.17 9.08
CA ASN A 101 -8.68 -15.12 9.96
C ASN A 101 -8.55 -16.59 9.50
N GLY A 102 -7.34 -17.01 9.12
CA GLY A 102 -7.08 -18.37 8.64
C GLY A 102 -7.35 -18.57 7.16
N GLN A 103 -7.68 -17.51 6.41
CA GLN A 103 -7.95 -17.55 4.98
C GLN A 103 -7.03 -16.59 4.21
N LYS A 104 -6.83 -16.87 2.92
CA LYS A 104 -6.16 -15.92 2.02
C LYS A 104 -7.03 -14.68 1.78
N PRO A 105 -6.45 -13.47 1.68
CA PRO A 105 -7.17 -12.27 1.27
C PRO A 105 -7.74 -12.40 -0.15
N GLU A 106 -8.78 -11.61 -0.44
CA GLU A 106 -9.30 -11.36 -1.79
C GLU A 106 -8.57 -10.15 -2.42
N SER A 107 -8.31 -9.15 -1.59
CA SER A 107 -7.75 -7.86 -2.02
C SER A 107 -6.50 -7.50 -1.24
N ILE A 108 -5.53 -6.91 -1.93
CA ILE A 108 -4.29 -6.41 -1.36
C ILE A 108 -4.21 -4.91 -1.59
N ILE A 109 -4.08 -4.15 -0.51
CA ILE A 109 -3.71 -2.74 -0.55
C ILE A 109 -2.18 -2.70 -0.59
N LEU A 110 -1.60 -2.04 -1.58
CA LEU A 110 -0.15 -2.02 -1.80
C LEU A 110 0.38 -0.59 -1.71
N ILE A 111 1.33 -0.37 -0.79
CA ILE A 111 2.03 0.90 -0.58
C ILE A 111 3.54 0.68 -0.55
N GLY A 112 4.33 1.75 -0.72
CA GLY A 112 5.77 1.73 -0.45
C GLY A 112 6.65 2.19 -1.61
N VAL A 113 7.90 1.72 -1.63
CA VAL A 113 8.94 2.17 -2.57
C VAL A 113 9.80 0.99 -3.06
N GLU A 114 10.45 1.05 -4.20
CA GLU A 114 10.22 2.01 -5.29
C GLU A 114 9.02 1.58 -6.15
N THR A 115 8.24 2.54 -6.64
CA THR A 115 6.99 2.26 -7.37
C THR A 115 7.23 1.40 -8.60
N HIS A 116 8.30 1.67 -9.34
CA HIS A 116 8.66 0.99 -10.59
C HIS A 116 9.52 -0.27 -10.41
N VAL A 117 9.87 -0.62 -9.16
CA VAL A 117 10.71 -1.79 -8.85
C VAL A 117 9.96 -2.73 -7.95
N CYS A 118 10.12 -2.62 -6.63
CA CYS A 118 9.56 -3.58 -5.70
C CYS A 118 8.03 -3.55 -5.68
N VAL A 119 7.42 -2.36 -5.75
CA VAL A 119 5.96 -2.22 -5.76
C VAL A 119 5.37 -2.81 -7.05
N GLU A 120 5.89 -2.43 -8.23
CA GLU A 120 5.40 -2.94 -9.51
C GLU A 120 5.59 -4.46 -9.65
N ASN A 121 6.78 -5.00 -9.32
CA ASN A 121 7.02 -6.45 -9.38
C ASN A 121 6.12 -7.20 -8.39
N THR A 122 5.86 -6.65 -7.20
CA THR A 122 4.89 -7.22 -6.25
C THR A 122 3.48 -7.21 -6.83
N ALA A 123 3.06 -6.12 -7.47
CA ALA A 123 1.75 -6.01 -8.09
C ALA A 123 1.58 -7.05 -9.21
N VAL A 124 2.59 -7.24 -10.07
CA VAL A 124 2.59 -8.26 -11.13
C VAL A 124 2.37 -9.65 -10.56
N ASP A 125 3.16 -10.06 -9.56
CA ASP A 125 3.04 -11.39 -8.94
C ASP A 125 1.67 -11.59 -8.27
N LEU A 126 1.19 -10.60 -7.51
CA LEU A 126 -0.12 -10.67 -6.86
C LEU A 126 -1.26 -10.79 -7.89
N ARG A 127 -1.19 -10.07 -9.01
CA ARG A 127 -2.16 -10.20 -10.10
C ARG A 127 -2.11 -11.58 -10.75
N GLN A 128 -0.90 -12.11 -10.97
CA GLN A 128 -0.72 -13.47 -11.50
C GLN A 128 -1.29 -14.55 -10.56
N TYR A 129 -1.21 -14.33 -9.25
CA TYR A 129 -1.81 -15.21 -8.24
C TYR A 129 -3.32 -14.98 -8.03
N GLY A 130 -3.93 -14.07 -8.77
CA GLY A 130 -5.38 -13.83 -8.78
C GLY A 130 -5.89 -12.97 -7.63
N TYR A 131 -5.05 -12.19 -6.97
CA TYR A 131 -5.48 -11.18 -6.00
C TYR A 131 -5.96 -9.91 -6.70
N GLU A 132 -6.96 -9.24 -6.15
CA GLU A 132 -7.28 -7.86 -6.54
C GLU A 132 -6.30 -6.90 -5.87
N VAL A 133 -5.60 -6.10 -6.65
CA VAL A 133 -4.52 -5.23 -6.13
C VAL A 133 -4.95 -3.77 -6.19
N HIS A 134 -4.87 -3.08 -5.07
CA HIS A 134 -5.15 -1.66 -4.91
C HIS A 134 -3.85 -0.92 -4.60
N THR A 135 -3.18 -0.43 -5.63
CA THR A 135 -1.95 0.37 -5.48
C THR A 135 -2.34 1.79 -5.07
N VAL A 136 -1.91 2.20 -3.87
CA VAL A 136 -2.26 3.49 -3.29
C VAL A 136 -1.26 4.55 -3.75
N ALA A 137 -1.58 5.25 -4.83
CA ALA A 137 -0.65 6.09 -5.57
C ALA A 137 -0.03 7.21 -4.71
N ASP A 138 -0.79 7.80 -3.78
CA ASP A 138 -0.33 8.85 -2.87
C ASP A 138 0.46 8.32 -1.66
N CYS A 139 0.64 7.00 -1.57
CA CYS A 139 1.51 6.28 -0.62
C CYS A 139 2.63 5.49 -1.33
N CYS A 140 2.79 5.65 -2.64
CA CYS A 140 3.86 5.04 -3.43
C CYS A 140 4.70 6.12 -4.10
N SER A 141 6.03 5.96 -4.11
CA SER A 141 6.91 6.85 -4.91
C SER A 141 8.16 6.13 -5.43
N SER A 142 8.91 6.82 -6.28
CA SER A 142 10.20 6.40 -6.84
C SER A 142 11.19 7.55 -6.72
N ARG A 143 12.43 7.32 -7.16
CA ARG A 143 13.44 8.39 -7.22
C ARG A 143 13.05 9.53 -8.17
N THR A 144 12.38 9.22 -9.29
CA THR A 144 11.88 10.20 -10.25
C THR A 144 10.37 10.14 -10.36
N GLN A 145 9.76 11.24 -10.81
CA GLN A 145 8.32 11.27 -11.03
C GLN A 145 7.94 10.50 -12.30
N GLU A 146 8.81 10.48 -13.30
CA GLU A 146 8.67 9.72 -14.54
C GLU A 146 8.56 8.21 -14.26
N ASP A 147 9.52 7.65 -13.50
CA ASP A 147 9.50 6.23 -13.14
C ASP A 147 8.24 5.88 -12.35
N ARG A 148 7.85 6.74 -11.40
CA ARG A 148 6.65 6.57 -10.59
C ARG A 148 5.38 6.56 -11.45
N LEU A 149 5.18 7.56 -12.30
CA LEU A 149 3.94 7.72 -13.06
C LEU A 149 3.79 6.63 -14.12
N LEU A 150 4.87 6.28 -14.83
CA LEU A 150 4.83 5.21 -15.82
C LEU A 150 4.59 3.84 -15.18
N ALA A 151 5.11 3.59 -13.97
CA ALA A 151 4.81 2.37 -13.24
C ALA A 151 3.35 2.29 -12.78
N LEU A 152 2.75 3.40 -12.33
CA LEU A 152 1.33 3.45 -12.00
C LEU A 152 0.45 3.20 -13.22
N GLU A 153 0.85 3.67 -14.41
CA GLU A 153 0.18 3.37 -15.67
C GLU A 153 0.27 1.88 -16.03
N ARG A 154 1.46 1.29 -16.03
CA ARG A 154 1.64 -0.15 -16.29
C ARG A 154 0.88 -1.02 -15.29
N MET A 155 0.88 -0.67 -14.01
CA MET A 155 0.07 -1.36 -12.99
C MET A 155 -1.43 -1.27 -13.30
N ARG A 156 -1.92 -0.14 -13.81
CA ARG A 156 -3.31 -0.01 -14.26
C ARG A 156 -3.60 -0.96 -15.43
N ASP A 157 -2.69 -1.04 -16.39
CA ASP A 157 -2.85 -1.86 -17.60
C ASP A 157 -2.88 -3.37 -17.31
N ILE A 158 -2.18 -3.83 -16.26
CA ILE A 158 -2.25 -5.22 -15.78
C ILE A 158 -3.44 -5.47 -14.83
N GLY A 159 -4.31 -4.47 -14.65
CA GLY A 159 -5.57 -4.59 -13.92
C GLY A 159 -5.48 -4.31 -12.41
N CYS A 160 -4.45 -3.60 -11.95
CA CYS A 160 -4.46 -3.04 -10.59
C CYS A 160 -5.37 -1.81 -10.52
N HIS A 161 -6.04 -1.64 -9.38
CA HIS A 161 -6.77 -0.43 -9.06
C HIS A 161 -5.82 0.64 -8.51
N ILE A 162 -5.53 1.65 -9.34
CA ILE A 162 -4.78 2.83 -8.88
C ILE A 162 -5.74 3.71 -8.08
N THR A 163 -5.45 3.91 -6.79
CA THR A 163 -6.33 4.55 -5.82
C THR A 163 -5.57 5.55 -4.93
N THR A 164 -6.27 6.22 -4.01
CA THR A 164 -5.68 7.09 -2.99
C THR A 164 -5.96 6.59 -1.56
N SER A 165 -5.18 7.07 -0.60
CA SER A 165 -5.28 6.72 0.83
C SER A 165 -6.69 6.92 1.37
N GLU A 166 -7.29 8.09 1.18
CA GLU A 166 -8.66 8.37 1.64
C GLU A 166 -9.70 7.52 0.91
N ASN A 167 -9.52 7.26 -0.40
CA ASN A 167 -10.44 6.39 -1.14
C ASN A 167 -10.47 4.97 -0.55
N VAL A 168 -9.32 4.42 -0.18
CA VAL A 168 -9.22 3.11 0.48
C VAL A 168 -9.95 3.12 1.82
N ILE A 169 -9.72 4.14 2.65
CA ILE A 169 -10.33 4.28 3.98
C ILE A 169 -11.86 4.31 3.87
N PHE A 170 -12.39 5.19 3.01
CA PHE A 170 -13.85 5.32 2.82
C PHE A 170 -14.48 4.06 2.21
N LYS A 171 -13.80 3.38 1.28
CA LYS A 171 -14.28 2.12 0.69
C LYS A 171 -14.39 0.98 1.71
N LEU A 172 -13.46 0.91 2.67
CA LEU A 172 -13.48 -0.13 3.69
C LEU A 172 -14.49 0.15 4.79
N ILE A 173 -14.67 1.40 5.19
CA ILE A 173 -15.63 1.73 6.24
C ILE A 173 -17.08 1.68 5.76
N ARG A 174 -17.32 2.08 4.50
CA ARG A 174 -18.60 2.06 3.76
C ARG A 174 -19.73 2.93 4.30
N ASP A 175 -19.87 3.02 5.61
CA ASP A 175 -21.00 3.66 6.28
C ASP A 175 -20.50 4.66 7.33
N ALA A 176 -21.01 5.89 7.26
CA ALA A 176 -20.72 6.95 8.23
C ALA A 176 -21.40 6.71 9.59
N SER A 177 -22.39 5.81 9.68
CA SER A 177 -22.99 5.40 10.94
C SER A 177 -22.18 4.33 11.68
N SER A 178 -21.09 3.82 11.09
CA SER A 178 -20.21 2.85 11.74
C SER A 178 -19.58 3.43 13.02
N GLU A 179 -19.54 2.63 14.08
CA GLU A 179 -18.88 3.01 15.34
C GLU A 179 -17.38 3.30 15.14
N GLN A 180 -16.76 2.66 14.15
CA GLN A 180 -15.36 2.90 13.75
C GLN A 180 -15.16 4.23 13.00
N PHE A 181 -16.23 4.89 12.56
CA PHE A 181 -16.11 6.11 11.75
C PHE A 181 -15.62 7.29 12.56
N LYS A 182 -16.14 7.50 13.77
CA LYS A 182 -15.75 8.62 14.61
C LYS A 182 -14.23 8.71 14.88
N PRO A 183 -13.52 7.62 15.28
CA PRO A 183 -12.07 7.69 15.44
C PRO A 183 -11.35 7.89 14.09
N ILE A 184 -11.83 7.29 13.00
CA ILE A 184 -11.23 7.48 11.65
C ILE A 184 -11.41 8.91 11.14
N LEU A 185 -12.56 9.54 11.38
CA LEU A 185 -12.84 10.91 10.97
C LEU A 185 -11.83 11.89 11.55
N SER A 186 -11.30 11.64 12.75
CA SER A 186 -10.25 12.47 13.34
C SER A 186 -8.95 12.47 12.51
N LEU A 187 -8.61 11.35 11.86
CA LEU A 187 -7.47 11.20 10.97
C LEU A 187 -7.70 11.88 9.60
N LEU A 188 -8.97 12.02 9.20
CA LEU A 188 -9.38 12.56 7.90
C LEU A 188 -9.65 14.07 7.92
N LYS A 189 -9.62 14.72 9.09
CA LYS A 189 -9.80 16.18 9.19
C LYS A 189 -8.74 16.96 8.41
N THR A 190 -7.52 16.43 8.38
CA THR A 190 -6.44 16.97 7.57
C THR A 190 -6.43 16.24 6.24
N PRO A 191 -6.61 16.92 5.10
CA PRO A 191 -6.54 16.29 3.78
C PRO A 191 -5.20 15.59 3.55
N SER A 192 -5.17 14.56 2.70
CA SER A 192 -3.90 13.93 2.31
C SER A 192 -2.99 14.92 1.60
N SER A 193 -1.69 14.81 1.90
CA SER A 193 -0.65 15.65 1.34
C SER A 193 -0.54 15.46 -0.16
N TYR A 194 -0.40 16.57 -0.88
CA TYR A 194 -0.16 16.55 -2.32
C TYR A 194 1.22 15.96 -2.63
N THR A 195 1.26 14.95 -3.50
CA THR A 195 2.49 14.21 -3.83
C THR A 195 2.90 14.36 -5.29
N GLY A 196 2.35 15.31 -6.05
CA GLY A 196 2.72 15.51 -7.46
C GLY A 196 1.96 14.65 -8.48
N LEU A 197 0.91 13.93 -8.07
CA LEU A 197 0.17 12.99 -8.95
C LEU A 197 -0.70 13.65 -10.02
N VAL A 198 -1.02 14.94 -9.87
CA VAL A 198 -1.77 15.72 -10.85
C VAL A 198 -1.11 17.09 -11.00
N PRO A 199 -1.14 17.74 -12.17
CA PRO A 199 -0.57 19.07 -12.35
C PRO A 199 -1.18 20.10 -11.39
N VAL A 200 -0.36 21.02 -10.86
CA VAL A 200 -0.81 22.07 -9.92
C VAL A 200 -1.86 22.99 -10.55
N SER A 201 -1.83 23.21 -11.87
CA SER A 201 -2.86 23.97 -12.58
C SER A 201 -4.25 23.32 -12.57
N LYS A 202 -4.38 22.11 -12.00
CA LYS A 202 -5.61 21.33 -11.89
C LYS A 202 -6.03 21.04 -10.43
N ILE A 203 -5.39 21.67 -9.44
CA ILE A 203 -5.74 21.61 -8.00
C ILE A 203 -6.17 23.01 -7.57
#